data_AF-A0A9F2WDQ4-F1
#
_entry.id   AF-A0A9F2WDQ4-F1
#
_cell.length_a   1.000
_cell.length_b   1.000
_cell.length_c   1.000
_cell.angle_alpha   90.00
_cell.angle_beta   90.00
_cell.angle_gamma   90.00
#
_symmetry.space_group_name_H-M   'P 1'
#
loop_
_entity.id
_entity.type
_entity.pdbx_description
1 polymer ?
#
loop_
_entity_poly.entity_id
_entity_poly.type
_entity_poly.pdbx_seq_one_letter_code
_entity_poly.pdbx_strand_id
1 'polypeptide(L)'
;KQQCKIQCCPGNCPPCDQVCGRTLGCRNHKCPSVCHRGSCYPCPETVDVKCSCGKTVLKVPCGRERTTKAPRCKELCRQPPTCHHPIREKHHCHFGPCPPCRQICKKDLEKCGHLCPASCHDEALVKQTGLHQPAGPWEQSTEPAFIQTALPCPPCQVPIPTQCFGKHEISPLPCHSAGPYSCTKVCGRLLDCQNHTCLEECHTVTETDTNNDTQKAGPECSQCEEACSKPRPPGCSHACPLPCHPGACSPCAQMIRIKCHCKLTSLYIECIKITNADLQEKEELCSCKNQCPRELSCGHRCKEICHPGECCQNCNQKVKVRCPCKRLKKELLCNKVREGQFFLECDAVCKEMKQKASEIKEAEARAAIEEEKRRQQAELEAFENRLKGRRKNKRRKDDIEVEQPLWQKYKNVILLPVCGIVVLMIAWFLAYNN
;
A
#
# COMPACT_ATOMS: atom_id res chain seq x y z
N LYS A 1 120.25 -60.11 15.24
CA LYS A 1 118.78 -59.90 15.39
C LYS A 1 118.56 -58.97 16.57
N GLN A 2 118.42 -57.65 16.34
CA GLN A 2 118.24 -56.70 17.44
C GLN A 2 116.79 -56.73 17.91
N GLN A 3 116.61 -57.02 19.20
CA GLN A 3 115.32 -57.06 19.87
C GLN A 3 114.88 -55.62 20.13
N CYS A 4 113.83 -55.17 19.44
CA CYS A 4 113.33 -53.81 19.54
C CYS A 4 112.78 -53.57 20.95
N LYS A 5 113.59 -52.95 21.82
CA LYS A 5 113.19 -52.52 23.19
C LYS A 5 112.42 -51.19 23.18
N ILE A 6 111.94 -50.74 22.03
CA ILE A 6 111.19 -49.48 21.89
C ILE A 6 109.71 -49.83 21.84
N GLN A 7 108.96 -49.27 22.78
CA GLN A 7 107.51 -49.40 22.90
C GLN A 7 106.84 -48.75 21.67
N CYS A 8 106.70 -49.52 20.59
CA CYS A 8 105.92 -49.29 19.37
C CYS A 8 105.93 -47.86 18.78
N CYS A 9 106.90 -47.58 17.90
CA CYS A 9 106.99 -46.35 17.10
C CYS A 9 105.76 -46.09 16.19
N PRO A 10 105.49 -44.82 15.81
CA PRO A 10 104.41 -44.40 14.91
C PRO A 10 104.72 -44.69 13.42
N GLY A 11 104.89 -45.97 13.07
CA GLY A 11 104.72 -46.43 11.68
C GLY A 11 105.98 -46.64 10.83
N ASN A 12 107.18 -46.38 11.35
CA ASN A 12 108.43 -46.51 10.55
C ASN A 12 109.43 -47.55 11.11
N CYS A 13 108.96 -48.79 11.37
CA CYS A 13 109.84 -49.89 11.79
C CYS A 13 109.86 -51.06 10.77
N PRO A 14 110.99 -51.79 10.67
CA PRO A 14 111.08 -53.05 9.93
C PRO A 14 110.21 -54.15 10.59
N PRO A 15 109.70 -55.15 9.82
CA PRO A 15 108.84 -56.21 10.37
C PRO A 15 109.57 -56.96 11.48
N CYS A 16 108.98 -56.95 12.68
CA CYS A 16 109.48 -57.66 13.85
C CYS A 16 108.43 -58.65 14.35
N ASP A 17 108.89 -59.81 14.84
CA ASP A 17 108.00 -60.88 15.34
C ASP A 17 107.44 -60.60 16.75
N GLN A 18 107.50 -59.35 17.22
CA GLN A 18 106.98 -58.94 18.52
C GLN A 18 105.48 -58.66 18.45
N VAL A 19 104.74 -58.98 19.53
CA VAL A 19 103.31 -58.66 19.64
C VAL A 19 103.11 -57.14 19.68
N CYS A 20 102.08 -56.66 18.97
CA CYS A 20 101.80 -55.24 18.82
C CYS A 20 101.47 -54.56 20.16
N GLY A 21 100.64 -55.20 21.01
CA GLY A 21 100.33 -54.70 22.37
C GLY A 21 99.56 -53.38 22.47
N ARG A 22 99.34 -52.67 21.35
CA ARG A 22 98.52 -51.45 21.26
C ARG A 22 97.08 -51.74 21.68
N THR A 23 96.46 -50.81 22.40
CA THR A 23 95.04 -50.91 22.78
C THR A 23 94.18 -50.90 21.51
N LEU A 24 93.34 -51.91 21.34
CA LEU A 24 92.43 -52.04 20.21
C LEU A 24 91.35 -50.97 20.25
N GLY A 25 90.64 -50.76 19.12
CA GLY A 25 89.53 -49.81 19.03
C GLY A 25 88.40 -50.03 20.04
N CYS A 26 88.35 -51.21 20.68
CA CYS A 26 87.43 -51.53 21.77
C CYS A 26 87.81 -50.93 23.13
N ARG A 27 89.00 -50.32 23.26
CA ARG A 27 89.57 -49.73 24.49
C ARG A 27 89.77 -50.68 25.68
N ASN A 28 89.23 -51.90 25.62
CA ASN A 28 89.30 -52.90 26.68
C ASN A 28 90.37 -53.98 26.45
N HIS A 29 90.72 -54.26 25.19
CA HIS A 29 91.67 -55.33 24.84
C HIS A 29 92.92 -54.82 24.12
N LYS A 30 94.04 -55.51 24.33
CA LYS A 30 95.33 -55.23 23.65
C LYS A 30 95.47 -56.10 22.41
N CYS A 31 96.12 -55.59 21.36
CA CYS A 31 96.30 -56.30 20.10
C CYS A 31 97.21 -57.53 20.27
N PRO A 32 96.71 -58.78 20.07
CA PRO A 32 97.52 -59.99 20.17
C PRO A 32 98.32 -60.27 18.89
N SER A 33 98.07 -59.54 17.81
CA SER A 33 98.71 -59.75 16.50
C SER A 33 100.19 -59.34 16.53
N VAL A 34 100.98 -59.95 15.65
CA VAL A 34 102.36 -59.51 15.35
C VAL A 34 102.38 -58.04 14.92
N CYS A 35 103.51 -57.36 15.16
CA CYS A 35 103.70 -55.97 14.80
C CYS A 35 103.34 -55.74 13.33
N HIS A 36 102.32 -54.90 13.11
CA HIS A 36 101.76 -54.63 11.80
C HIS A 36 101.77 -53.13 11.52
N ARG A 37 101.70 -52.77 10.24
CA ARG A 37 101.57 -51.38 9.79
C ARG A 37 100.08 -51.00 9.72
N GLY A 38 99.74 -49.78 10.12
CA GLY A 38 98.34 -49.29 10.14
C GLY A 38 97.58 -49.52 11.46
N SER A 39 96.26 -49.29 11.43
CA SER A 39 95.35 -49.49 12.57
C SER A 39 95.24 -50.97 12.93
N CYS A 40 95.11 -51.28 14.23
CA CYS A 40 94.95 -52.66 14.67
C CYS A 40 93.65 -53.29 14.13
N TYR A 41 93.72 -54.60 13.87
CA TYR A 41 92.57 -55.41 13.48
C TYR A 41 91.46 -55.36 14.55
N PRO A 42 90.19 -55.56 14.16
CA PRO A 42 89.10 -55.63 15.12
C PRO A 42 89.36 -56.70 16.20
N CYS A 43 88.81 -56.46 17.38
CA CYS A 43 89.01 -57.36 18.51
C CYS A 43 88.49 -58.77 18.21
N PRO A 44 89.26 -59.84 18.53
CA PRO A 44 88.81 -61.22 18.34
C PRO A 44 87.68 -61.60 19.30
N GLU A 45 87.56 -60.90 20.42
CA GLU A 45 86.46 -61.09 21.36
C GLU A 45 85.16 -60.54 20.77
N THR A 46 84.10 -61.34 20.83
CA THR A 46 82.76 -60.95 20.38
C THR A 46 81.85 -60.67 21.56
N VAL A 47 81.00 -59.66 21.42
CA VAL A 47 79.94 -59.29 22.37
C VAL A 47 78.57 -59.46 21.70
N ASP A 48 77.58 -59.81 22.52
CA ASP A 48 76.22 -60.12 22.06
C ASP A 48 75.32 -58.89 22.14
N VAL A 49 74.84 -58.41 20.99
CA VAL A 49 73.82 -57.34 20.90
C VAL A 49 72.44 -57.99 20.72
N LYS A 50 71.54 -57.78 21.69
CA LYS A 50 70.21 -58.43 21.76
C LYS A 50 69.08 -57.51 21.24
N CYS A 51 67.97 -58.06 20.68
CA CYS A 51 66.74 -57.26 20.43
C CYS A 51 66.17 -56.74 21.76
N SER A 52 65.27 -55.75 21.69
CA SER A 52 64.47 -55.32 22.84
C SER A 52 63.74 -56.47 23.55
N CYS A 53 63.35 -57.52 22.81
CA CYS A 53 62.73 -58.73 23.38
C CYS A 53 63.72 -59.81 23.85
N GLY A 54 65.03 -59.64 23.67
CA GLY A 54 66.07 -60.60 24.07
C GLY A 54 66.20 -61.87 23.21
N LYS A 55 65.24 -62.19 22.33
CA LYS A 55 65.20 -63.45 21.57
C LYS A 55 66.19 -63.52 20.40
N THR A 56 66.46 -62.41 19.74
CA THR A 56 67.41 -62.36 18.61
C THR A 56 68.73 -61.77 19.10
N VAL A 57 69.83 -62.49 18.88
CA VAL A 57 71.17 -62.11 19.31
C VAL A 57 72.07 -61.96 18.08
N LEU A 58 72.73 -60.82 17.95
CA LEU A 58 73.75 -60.56 16.93
C LEU A 58 75.12 -60.48 17.60
N LYS A 59 76.02 -61.38 17.19
CA LYS A 59 77.41 -61.36 17.67
C LYS A 59 78.20 -60.31 16.91
N VAL A 60 78.76 -59.34 17.60
CA VAL A 60 79.59 -58.28 17.01
C VAL A 60 80.95 -58.22 17.69
N PRO A 61 82.03 -57.81 17.01
CA PRO A 61 83.32 -57.62 17.65
C PRO A 61 83.24 -56.61 18.80
N CYS A 62 83.93 -56.88 19.90
CA CYS A 62 84.02 -56.03 21.08
C CYS A 62 84.33 -54.58 20.68
N GLY A 63 83.64 -53.60 21.29
CA GLY A 63 83.78 -52.18 20.99
C GLY A 63 82.87 -51.64 19.88
N ARG A 64 82.20 -52.52 19.11
CA ARG A 64 81.20 -52.10 18.12
C ARG A 64 79.76 -52.12 18.63
N GLU A 65 79.52 -52.66 19.83
CA GLU A 65 78.19 -52.78 20.46
C GLU A 65 77.36 -51.48 20.44
N ARG A 66 77.98 -50.30 20.63
CA ARG A 66 77.30 -49.00 20.65
C ARG A 66 77.04 -48.41 19.27
N THR A 67 77.73 -48.89 18.24
CA THR A 67 77.64 -48.37 16.86
C THR A 67 76.85 -49.30 15.94
N THR A 68 76.75 -50.58 16.28
CA THR A 68 75.97 -51.55 15.54
C THR A 68 74.49 -51.43 15.88
N LYS A 69 73.66 -51.17 14.88
CA LYS A 69 72.20 -51.23 15.04
C LYS A 69 71.80 -52.63 15.48
N ALA A 70 70.96 -52.70 16.50
CA ALA A 70 70.48 -53.96 17.02
C ALA A 70 69.67 -54.74 15.96
N PRO A 71 69.67 -56.09 16.01
CA PRO A 71 69.10 -56.92 14.96
C PRO A 71 67.57 -56.77 14.88
N ARG A 72 67.03 -56.76 13.65
CA ARG A 72 65.58 -56.80 13.41
C ARG A 72 65.06 -58.19 13.78
N CYS A 73 64.27 -58.27 14.85
CA CYS A 73 63.66 -59.52 15.26
C CYS A 73 62.31 -59.72 14.54
N LYS A 74 62.07 -60.94 14.05
CA LYS A 74 60.82 -61.33 13.35
C LYS A 74 59.70 -61.76 14.30
N GLU A 75 59.98 -61.80 15.61
CA GLU A 75 59.00 -62.16 16.62
C GLU A 75 58.00 -61.04 16.85
N LEU A 76 56.78 -61.43 17.21
CA LEU A 76 55.73 -60.50 17.62
C LEU A 76 56.09 -59.82 18.95
N CYS A 77 55.74 -58.54 19.06
CA CYS A 77 55.88 -57.79 20.29
C CYS A 77 54.98 -58.40 21.37
N ARG A 78 55.53 -58.56 22.59
CA ARG A 78 54.83 -59.10 23.78
C ARG A 78 54.46 -58.02 24.80
N GLN A 79 54.68 -56.74 24.47
CA GLN A 79 54.32 -55.65 25.38
C GLN A 79 52.79 -55.53 25.46
N PRO A 80 52.21 -55.42 26.67
CA PRO A 80 50.78 -55.26 26.85
C PRO A 80 50.30 -53.94 26.22
N PRO A 81 49.01 -53.85 25.81
CA PRO A 81 48.43 -52.59 25.37
C PRO A 81 48.45 -51.56 26.50
N THR A 82 48.75 -50.32 26.13
CA THR A 82 48.77 -49.14 27.01
C THR A 82 47.46 -48.34 26.93
N CYS A 83 46.55 -48.71 26.02
CA CYS A 83 45.19 -48.18 25.89
C CYS A 83 44.17 -49.08 26.62
N HIS A 84 42.91 -48.62 26.71
CA HIS A 84 41.82 -49.39 27.33
C HIS A 84 41.43 -50.69 26.61
N HIS A 85 42.00 -50.96 25.43
CA HIS A 85 41.70 -52.18 24.66
C HIS A 85 42.41 -53.41 25.25
N PRO A 86 41.71 -54.55 25.41
CA PRO A 86 42.31 -55.76 25.96
C PRO A 86 43.32 -56.42 25.01
N ILE A 87 43.22 -56.15 23.70
CA ILE A 87 44.03 -56.79 22.67
C ILE A 87 44.55 -55.73 21.69
N ARG A 88 45.87 -55.60 21.57
CA ARG A 88 46.53 -54.75 20.56
C ARG A 88 46.59 -55.45 19.20
N GLU A 89 46.62 -54.67 18.12
CA GLU A 89 47.02 -55.17 16.79
C GLU A 89 48.43 -55.78 16.84
N LYS A 90 48.60 -56.95 16.22
CA LYS A 90 49.86 -57.70 16.26
C LYS A 90 50.92 -56.99 15.41
N HIS A 91 52.05 -56.62 16.03
CA HIS A 91 53.21 -56.02 15.35
C HIS A 91 54.53 -56.70 15.78
N HIS A 92 55.60 -56.48 15.01
CA HIS A 92 56.92 -57.12 15.20
C HIS A 92 57.79 -56.37 16.26
N CYS A 93 58.84 -57.02 16.82
CA CYS A 93 59.83 -56.38 17.72
C CYS A 93 60.37 -55.10 17.08
N HIS A 94 60.25 -53.97 17.76
CA HIS A 94 60.84 -52.70 17.38
C HIS A 94 61.68 -52.14 18.53
N PHE A 95 62.40 -51.05 18.26
CA PHE A 95 63.09 -50.24 19.25
C PHE A 95 62.35 -48.91 19.37
N GLY A 96 61.95 -48.54 20.58
CA GLY A 96 61.12 -47.34 20.83
C GLY A 96 59.69 -47.67 21.29
N PRO A 97 58.78 -46.68 21.36
CA PRO A 97 57.39 -46.90 21.75
C PRO A 97 56.65 -47.74 20.70
N CYS A 98 55.66 -48.51 21.15
CA CYS A 98 54.83 -49.31 20.25
C CYS A 98 53.94 -48.43 19.34
N PRO A 99 53.53 -48.92 18.15
CA PRO A 99 52.75 -48.15 17.18
C PRO A 99 51.31 -47.89 17.66
N PRO A 100 50.73 -46.69 17.43
CA PRO A 100 49.46 -46.28 18.02
C PRO A 100 48.31 -47.21 17.66
N CYS A 101 47.35 -47.35 18.59
CA CYS A 101 46.17 -48.20 18.40
C CYS A 101 45.21 -47.59 17.35
N ARG A 102 44.83 -48.38 16.33
CA ARG A 102 43.85 -48.00 15.30
C ARG A 102 42.44 -48.56 15.55
N GLN A 103 42.25 -49.27 16.65
CA GLN A 103 40.94 -49.80 17.02
C GLN A 103 39.98 -48.66 17.37
N ILE A 104 38.69 -48.88 17.13
CA ILE A 104 37.63 -47.94 17.51
C ILE A 104 37.55 -47.90 19.04
N CYS A 105 37.45 -46.71 19.63
CA CYS A 105 37.42 -46.50 21.07
C CYS A 105 36.27 -47.30 21.72
N LYS A 106 35.03 -47.19 21.24
CA LYS A 106 33.86 -47.90 21.81
C LYS A 106 33.65 -47.67 23.32
N LYS A 107 34.29 -46.65 23.91
CA LYS A 107 33.99 -46.20 25.26
C LYS A 107 32.63 -45.50 25.29
N ASP A 108 31.86 -45.74 26.35
CA ASP A 108 30.56 -45.10 26.54
C ASP A 108 30.73 -43.60 26.79
N LEU A 109 30.01 -42.80 26.02
CA LEU A 109 29.96 -41.36 26.20
C LEU A 109 28.99 -41.04 27.35
N GLU A 110 29.53 -40.56 28.48
CA GLU A 110 28.79 -40.30 29.73
C GLU A 110 27.49 -39.49 29.55
N LYS A 111 27.46 -38.60 28.54
CA LYS A 111 26.31 -37.73 28.27
C LYS A 111 25.14 -38.40 27.55
N CYS A 112 25.35 -39.51 26.85
CA CYS A 112 24.34 -40.06 25.95
C CYS A 112 24.31 -41.59 25.86
N GLY A 113 25.23 -42.30 26.53
CA GLY A 113 25.30 -43.76 26.51
C GLY A 113 25.66 -44.37 25.15
N HIS A 114 26.02 -43.55 24.15
CA HIS A 114 26.47 -44.03 22.85
C HIS A 114 27.96 -44.41 22.88
N LEU A 115 28.31 -45.40 22.05
CA LEU A 115 29.69 -45.85 21.87
C LEU A 115 30.46 -44.85 21.01
N CYS A 116 31.65 -44.45 21.47
CA CYS A 116 32.53 -43.55 20.72
C CYS A 116 32.99 -44.19 19.38
N PRO A 117 32.65 -43.61 18.20
CA PRO A 117 33.03 -44.15 16.90
C PRO A 117 34.45 -43.78 16.46
N ALA A 118 35.13 -42.89 17.19
CA ALA A 118 36.48 -42.46 16.86
C ALA A 118 37.52 -43.57 17.05
N SER A 119 38.64 -43.47 16.35
CA SER A 119 39.82 -44.28 16.63
C SER A 119 40.33 -44.03 18.06
N CYS A 120 41.02 -45.02 18.63
CA CYS A 120 41.60 -44.94 19.96
C CYS A 120 42.43 -43.65 20.11
N HIS A 121 42.08 -42.86 21.13
CA HIS A 121 42.66 -41.55 21.40
C HIS A 121 43.48 -41.54 22.70
N ASP A 122 43.76 -42.72 23.27
CA ASP A 122 44.50 -42.86 24.53
C ASP A 122 46.01 -42.63 24.37
N GLU A 123 46.54 -42.84 23.16
CA GLU A 123 47.96 -42.69 22.81
C GLU A 123 48.17 -41.57 21.77
N ALA A 124 47.38 -40.48 21.86
CA ALA A 124 47.52 -39.37 20.92
C ALA A 124 48.83 -38.60 21.18
N LEU A 125 49.60 -38.35 20.12
CA LEU A 125 50.82 -37.51 20.18
C LEU A 125 50.41 -36.04 20.18
N VAL A 126 50.46 -35.40 21.35
CA VAL A 126 50.15 -33.99 21.52
C VAL A 126 51.45 -33.18 21.61
N LYS A 127 51.50 -32.05 20.91
CA LYS A 127 52.62 -31.12 20.98
C LYS A 127 52.67 -30.51 22.39
N GLN A 128 53.77 -30.69 23.12
CA GLN A 128 53.92 -30.08 24.44
C GLN A 128 54.05 -28.56 24.29
N THR A 129 52.99 -27.83 24.62
CA THR A 129 53.01 -26.38 24.71
C THR A 129 53.45 -26.00 26.12
N GLY A 130 54.67 -25.48 26.28
CA GLY A 130 55.11 -24.90 27.55
C GLY A 130 56.57 -25.11 27.99
N LEU A 131 57.50 -25.52 27.12
CA LEU A 131 58.92 -25.53 27.47
C LEU A 131 59.68 -24.39 26.81
N HIS A 132 60.18 -23.50 27.68
CA HIS A 132 61.22 -22.48 27.51
C HIS A 132 60.98 -21.41 26.44
N GLN A 133 60.63 -20.19 26.90
CA GLN A 133 61.04 -19.00 26.15
C GLN A 133 62.58 -18.97 26.22
N PRO A 134 63.30 -19.02 25.09
CA PRO A 134 64.75 -18.92 25.12
C PRO A 134 65.13 -17.58 25.77
N ALA A 135 65.95 -17.63 26.82
CA ALA A 135 66.30 -16.45 27.61
C ALA A 135 67.30 -15.52 26.90
N GLY A 136 67.71 -15.86 25.67
CA GLY A 136 68.59 -15.02 24.86
C GLY A 136 68.52 -15.27 23.34
N PRO A 137 69.07 -14.35 22.52
CA PRO A 137 68.92 -14.35 21.05
C PRO A 137 69.61 -15.50 20.28
N TRP A 138 70.41 -16.34 20.94
CA TRP A 138 71.26 -17.36 20.29
C TRP A 138 70.90 -18.80 20.66
N GLU A 139 69.85 -19.01 21.44
CA GLU A 139 69.42 -20.34 21.87
C GLU A 139 68.51 -20.96 20.80
N GLN A 140 69.01 -22.00 20.12
CA GLN A 140 68.28 -22.69 19.06
C GLN A 140 67.05 -23.39 19.65
N SER A 141 65.88 -23.13 19.07
CA SER A 141 64.63 -23.80 19.43
C SER A 141 64.79 -25.31 19.26
N THR A 142 64.71 -26.08 20.35
CA THR A 142 64.60 -27.53 20.28
C THR A 142 63.29 -27.91 19.61
N GLU A 143 63.32 -28.97 18.79
CA GLU A 143 62.11 -29.53 18.17
C GLU A 143 61.04 -29.77 19.25
N PRO A 144 59.76 -29.49 18.96
CA PRO A 144 58.74 -29.58 19.97
C PRO A 144 58.63 -31.02 20.48
N ALA A 145 58.82 -31.19 21.79
CA ALA A 145 58.61 -32.48 22.44
C ALA A 145 57.15 -32.91 22.23
N PHE A 146 56.93 -34.05 21.58
CA PHE A 146 55.62 -34.68 21.49
C PHE A 146 55.45 -35.62 22.67
N ILE A 147 54.38 -35.43 23.45
CA ILE A 147 54.03 -36.31 24.57
C ILE A 147 52.83 -37.17 24.17
N GLN A 148 52.81 -38.42 24.62
CA GLN A 148 51.65 -39.29 24.48
C GLN A 148 50.67 -38.98 25.61
N THR A 149 49.48 -38.50 25.29
CA THR A 149 48.42 -38.23 26.26
C THR A 149 47.08 -38.76 25.78
N ALA A 150 46.26 -39.21 26.74
CA ALA A 150 44.90 -39.63 26.45
C ALA A 150 44.01 -38.41 26.26
N LEU A 151 43.46 -38.24 25.05
CA LEU A 151 42.50 -37.19 24.77
C LEU A 151 41.09 -37.62 25.22
N PRO A 152 40.25 -36.66 25.65
CA PRO A 152 38.85 -36.96 25.94
C PRO A 152 38.11 -37.43 24.69
N CYS A 153 37.05 -38.23 24.88
CA CYS A 153 36.22 -38.68 23.77
C CYS A 153 35.57 -37.48 23.06
N PRO A 154 35.52 -37.48 21.71
CA PRO A 154 34.81 -36.44 20.96
C PRO A 154 33.30 -36.47 21.22
N PRO A 155 32.58 -35.36 20.96
CA PRO A 155 31.13 -35.30 21.13
C PRO A 155 30.41 -36.32 20.24
N CYS A 156 29.26 -36.82 20.71
CA CYS A 156 28.51 -37.86 20.03
C CYS A 156 27.90 -37.39 18.70
N GLN A 157 28.34 -37.99 17.58
CA GLN A 157 27.84 -37.71 16.24
C GLN A 157 26.73 -38.67 15.77
N VAL A 158 26.26 -39.56 16.64
CA VAL A 158 25.19 -40.52 16.30
C VAL A 158 23.91 -39.74 15.97
N PRO A 159 23.27 -39.95 14.80
CA PRO A 159 22.04 -39.27 14.44
C PRO A 159 20.87 -39.79 15.28
N ILE A 160 20.14 -38.89 15.92
CA ILE A 160 18.94 -39.18 16.71
C ILE A 160 17.75 -38.49 16.03
N PRO A 161 16.58 -39.15 15.92
CA PRO A 161 15.37 -38.49 15.45
C PRO A 161 14.97 -37.37 16.41
N THR A 162 15.01 -36.13 15.94
CA THR A 162 14.67 -34.94 16.72
C THR A 162 13.56 -34.15 16.04
N GLN A 163 12.58 -33.70 16.81
CA GLN A 163 11.46 -32.92 16.31
C GLN A 163 11.75 -31.42 16.44
N CYS A 164 11.34 -30.63 15.44
CA CYS A 164 11.51 -29.17 15.49
C CYS A 164 10.56 -28.51 16.52
N PHE A 165 10.85 -27.25 16.91
CA PHE A 165 10.04 -26.47 17.88
C PHE A 165 8.53 -26.49 17.58
N GLY A 166 8.16 -26.32 16.31
CA GLY A 166 6.76 -26.26 15.85
C GLY A 166 6.11 -27.61 15.59
N LYS A 167 6.82 -28.73 15.82
CA LYS A 167 6.37 -30.11 15.51
C LYS A 167 6.10 -30.40 14.02
N HIS A 168 6.65 -29.61 13.09
CA HIS A 168 6.46 -29.78 11.64
C HIS A 168 7.16 -31.03 11.08
N GLU A 169 8.40 -31.33 11.49
CA GLU A 169 9.15 -32.48 10.98
C GLU A 169 10.08 -33.10 12.03
N ILE A 170 10.48 -34.34 11.75
CA ILE A 170 11.48 -35.09 12.51
C ILE A 170 12.72 -35.20 11.62
N SER A 171 13.84 -34.60 12.04
CA SER A 171 15.11 -34.67 11.32
C SER A 171 16.18 -35.37 12.16
N PRO A 172 17.12 -36.10 11.52
CA PRO A 172 18.20 -36.79 12.21
C PRO A 172 19.31 -35.80 12.59
N LEU A 173 19.35 -35.35 13.85
CA LEU A 173 20.41 -34.48 14.35
C LEU A 173 21.47 -35.27 15.13
N PRO A 174 22.75 -34.85 15.07
CA PRO A 174 23.79 -35.43 15.93
C PRO A 174 23.38 -35.34 17.40
N CYS A 175 23.59 -36.42 18.14
CA CYS A 175 23.23 -36.53 19.55
C CYS A 175 23.78 -35.38 20.41
N HIS A 176 25.01 -34.93 20.16
CA HIS A 176 25.59 -33.80 20.91
C HIS A 176 24.83 -32.48 20.70
N SER A 177 24.10 -32.36 19.59
CA SER A 177 23.25 -31.23 19.22
C SER A 177 21.77 -31.58 19.35
N ALA A 178 21.44 -32.70 20.00
CA ALA A 178 20.06 -33.07 20.27
C ALA A 178 19.44 -32.03 21.20
N GLY A 179 18.75 -31.08 20.58
CA GLY A 179 18.06 -29.98 21.19
C GLY A 179 16.95 -29.53 20.26
N PRO A 180 15.98 -28.77 20.76
CA PRO A 180 14.91 -28.29 19.92
C PRO A 180 15.51 -27.30 18.90
N TYR A 181 15.19 -27.54 17.62
CA TYR A 181 15.69 -26.75 16.49
C TYR A 181 14.51 -26.18 15.70
N SER A 182 14.72 -25.06 15.01
CA SER A 182 13.74 -24.52 14.06
C SER A 182 14.01 -25.10 12.68
N CYS A 183 13.00 -25.67 12.04
CA CYS A 183 13.13 -26.20 10.68
C CYS A 183 13.04 -25.11 9.59
N THR A 184 13.00 -23.82 9.99
CA THR A 184 12.83 -22.60 9.17
C THR A 184 11.64 -22.57 8.21
N LYS A 185 10.83 -23.64 8.17
CA LYS A 185 9.54 -23.67 7.47
C LYS A 185 8.55 -22.74 8.16
N VAL A 186 7.64 -22.17 7.37
CA VAL A 186 6.49 -21.43 7.89
C VAL A 186 5.64 -22.32 8.79
N CYS A 187 5.13 -21.74 9.88
CA CYS A 187 4.36 -22.45 10.90
C CYS A 187 3.07 -23.08 10.32
N GLY A 188 2.36 -22.36 9.47
CA GLY A 188 1.21 -22.89 8.71
C GLY A 188 -0.02 -23.26 9.56
N ARG A 189 0.01 -23.03 10.88
CA ARG A 189 -1.13 -23.28 11.79
C ARG A 189 -2.27 -22.31 11.52
N LEU A 190 -3.51 -22.79 11.54
CA LEU A 190 -4.72 -22.02 11.32
C LEU A 190 -4.94 -21.03 12.48
N LEU A 191 -4.97 -19.74 12.15
CA LEU A 191 -5.21 -18.66 13.12
C LEU A 191 -6.66 -18.69 13.62
N ASP A 192 -6.94 -17.98 14.72
CA ASP A 192 -8.29 -17.87 15.31
C ASP A 192 -9.36 -17.35 14.33
N CYS A 193 -8.93 -16.62 13.30
CA CYS A 193 -9.81 -16.16 12.23
C CYS A 193 -10.35 -17.27 11.32
N GLN A 194 -9.80 -18.49 11.42
CA GLN A 194 -10.11 -19.70 10.64
C GLN A 194 -9.90 -19.61 9.12
N ASN A 195 -9.51 -18.46 8.58
CA ASN A 195 -9.29 -18.27 7.14
C ASN A 195 -7.82 -18.12 6.78
N HIS A 196 -6.96 -17.73 7.73
CA HIS A 196 -5.54 -17.48 7.49
C HIS A 196 -4.67 -18.39 8.36
N THR A 197 -3.45 -18.63 7.90
CA THR A 197 -2.45 -19.47 8.56
C THR A 197 -1.27 -18.63 9.02
N CYS A 198 -0.61 -19.05 10.10
CA CYS A 198 0.59 -18.41 10.64
C CYS A 198 1.73 -18.42 9.60
N LEU A 199 2.25 -17.24 9.26
CA LEU A 199 3.34 -17.04 8.31
C LEU A 199 4.73 -16.95 8.97
N GLU A 200 4.78 -16.94 10.30
CA GLU A 200 6.03 -16.93 11.05
C GLU A 200 6.86 -18.19 10.77
N GLU A 201 8.17 -18.04 10.84
CA GLU A 201 9.08 -19.18 10.81
C GLU A 201 8.81 -20.13 11.99
N CYS A 202 9.26 -21.37 11.87
CA CYS A 202 9.05 -22.40 12.87
C CYS A 202 9.46 -21.94 14.28
N HIS A 203 8.45 -21.62 15.09
CA HIS A 203 8.56 -21.14 16.46
C HIS A 203 7.93 -22.14 17.43
N THR A 204 8.14 -21.91 18.71
CA THR A 204 7.50 -22.68 19.79
C THR A 204 6.03 -22.31 19.91
N VAL A 205 5.15 -23.32 19.94
CA VAL A 205 3.71 -23.14 20.18
C VAL A 205 3.35 -23.91 21.44
N THR A 206 2.89 -23.22 22.47
CA THR A 206 2.37 -23.82 23.70
C THR A 206 1.02 -24.50 23.39
N GLU A 207 0.92 -25.78 23.72
CA GLU A 207 -0.32 -26.54 23.53
C GLU A 207 -1.31 -26.14 24.63
N THR A 208 -2.41 -25.51 24.26
CA THR A 208 -3.55 -25.28 25.16
C THR A 208 -4.42 -26.55 25.19
N ASP A 209 -4.78 -27.00 26.39
CA ASP A 209 -5.28 -28.34 26.79
C ASP A 209 -6.56 -28.92 26.14
N THR A 210 -6.87 -28.62 24.87
CA THR A 210 -8.01 -29.24 24.16
C THR A 210 -7.58 -29.79 22.80
N ASN A 211 -7.17 -31.07 22.83
CA ASN A 211 -6.69 -31.88 21.72
C ASN A 211 -5.34 -31.47 21.12
N ASN A 212 -4.53 -32.47 20.81
CA ASN A 212 -3.28 -32.42 20.02
C ASN A 212 -3.53 -31.98 18.56
N ASP A 213 -4.34 -30.95 18.33
CA ASP A 213 -4.55 -30.35 17.02
C ASP A 213 -3.32 -29.50 16.70
N THR A 214 -2.32 -30.14 16.09
CA THR A 214 -1.15 -29.51 15.46
C THR A 214 -1.52 -28.45 14.41
N GLN A 215 -2.80 -28.34 14.05
CA GLN A 215 -3.34 -27.41 13.08
C GLN A 215 -3.83 -26.08 13.67
N LYS A 216 -4.05 -25.96 14.99
CA LYS A 216 -4.53 -24.70 15.59
C LYS A 216 -3.37 -23.81 16.03
N ALA A 217 -3.52 -22.51 15.81
CA ALA A 217 -2.62 -21.50 16.33
C ALA A 217 -2.68 -21.44 17.85
N GLY A 218 -1.51 -21.30 18.49
CA GLY A 218 -1.41 -20.98 19.91
C GLY A 218 -1.24 -19.47 20.12
N PRO A 219 -1.11 -19.01 21.38
CA PRO A 219 -0.96 -17.59 21.71
C PRO A 219 0.31 -16.96 21.13
N GLU A 220 1.34 -17.77 20.89
CA GLU A 220 2.62 -17.35 20.30
C GLU A 220 2.55 -17.15 18.77
N CYS A 221 1.46 -17.56 18.12
CA CYS A 221 1.27 -17.38 16.68
C CYS A 221 0.85 -15.94 16.37
N SER A 222 1.23 -15.44 15.19
CA SER A 222 0.85 -14.11 14.73
C SER A 222 -0.68 -13.94 14.70
N GLN A 223 -1.21 -12.87 15.26
CA GLN A 223 -2.63 -12.53 15.12
C GLN A 223 -2.92 -12.07 13.69
N CYS A 224 -4.10 -12.41 13.18
CA CYS A 224 -4.50 -11.97 11.86
C CYS A 224 -4.93 -10.50 11.87
N GLU A 225 -4.13 -9.63 11.27
CA GLU A 225 -4.46 -8.20 11.09
C GLU A 225 -5.04 -7.87 9.71
N GLU A 226 -5.19 -8.87 8.84
CA GLU A 226 -5.75 -8.66 7.50
C GLU A 226 -7.24 -8.27 7.55
N ALA A 227 -7.65 -7.39 6.63
CA ALA A 227 -9.05 -6.99 6.50
C ALA A 227 -9.94 -8.16 6.04
N CYS A 228 -11.15 -8.22 6.58
CA CYS A 228 -12.09 -9.29 6.22
C CYS A 228 -12.56 -9.16 4.75
N SER A 229 -12.23 -10.16 3.94
CA SER A 229 -12.59 -10.25 2.51
C SER A 229 -13.90 -11.00 2.24
N LYS A 230 -14.65 -11.38 3.28
CA LYS A 230 -15.92 -12.10 3.12
C LYS A 230 -16.97 -11.17 2.49
N PRO A 231 -17.69 -11.61 1.43
CA PRO A 231 -18.73 -10.81 0.82
C PRO A 231 -19.87 -10.57 1.83
N ARG A 232 -20.30 -9.32 1.95
CA ARG A 232 -21.49 -8.98 2.74
C ARG A 232 -22.76 -9.49 2.05
N PRO A 233 -23.87 -9.67 2.79
CA PRO A 233 -25.16 -10.08 2.23
C PRO A 233 -25.61 -9.15 1.08
N PRO A 234 -26.42 -9.67 0.13
CA PRO A 234 -26.82 -8.97 -1.08
C PRO A 234 -27.53 -7.65 -0.72
N GLY A 235 -26.97 -6.53 -1.21
CA GLY A 235 -27.49 -5.18 -0.95
C GLY A 235 -26.52 -4.25 -0.21
N CYS A 236 -25.44 -4.78 0.38
CA CYS A 236 -24.37 -3.96 0.96
C CYS A 236 -23.09 -4.05 0.12
N SER A 237 -22.66 -2.92 -0.44
CA SER A 237 -21.41 -2.79 -1.22
C SER A 237 -20.20 -2.38 -0.37
N HIS A 238 -20.32 -2.31 0.95
CA HIS A 238 -19.23 -1.87 1.83
C HIS A 238 -18.32 -3.02 2.24
N ALA A 239 -17.01 -2.75 2.29
CA ALA A 239 -16.06 -3.66 2.92
C ALA A 239 -16.31 -3.77 4.42
N CYS A 240 -15.93 -4.89 5.03
CA CYS A 240 -16.01 -5.04 6.48
C CYS A 240 -14.89 -4.23 7.15
N PRO A 241 -15.18 -3.37 8.14
CA PRO A 241 -14.15 -2.62 8.85
C PRO A 241 -13.40 -3.45 9.89
N LEU A 242 -13.89 -4.67 10.18
CA LEU A 242 -13.26 -5.57 11.14
C LEU A 242 -12.13 -6.36 10.47
N PRO A 243 -11.07 -6.70 11.24
CA PRO A 243 -10.09 -7.68 10.81
C PRO A 243 -10.76 -9.03 10.55
N CYS A 244 -10.01 -9.94 9.91
CA CYS A 244 -10.47 -11.29 9.62
C CYS A 244 -10.99 -11.95 10.90
N HIS A 245 -12.24 -12.39 10.85
CA HIS A 245 -12.93 -12.95 12.01
C HIS A 245 -13.60 -14.28 11.65
N PRO A 246 -13.79 -15.17 12.63
CA PRO A 246 -14.58 -16.38 12.43
C PRO A 246 -16.06 -16.00 12.24
N GLY A 247 -16.79 -16.79 11.45
CA GLY A 247 -18.23 -16.58 11.22
C GLY A 247 -18.61 -15.48 10.22
N ALA A 248 -19.89 -15.08 10.25
CA ALA A 248 -20.49 -14.09 9.36
C ALA A 248 -20.21 -12.65 9.81
N CYS A 249 -20.10 -11.71 8.87
CA CYS A 249 -19.80 -10.31 9.18
C CYS A 249 -20.93 -9.64 9.96
N SER A 250 -20.56 -8.78 10.93
CA SER A 250 -21.51 -7.92 11.62
C SER A 250 -22.26 -7.00 10.65
N PRO A 251 -23.53 -6.64 10.94
CA PRO A 251 -24.33 -5.83 10.03
C PRO A 251 -23.71 -4.46 9.75
N CYS A 252 -24.01 -3.90 8.58
CA CYS A 252 -23.38 -2.65 8.13
C CYS A 252 -24.06 -1.42 8.76
N ALA A 253 -23.36 -0.75 9.67
CA ALA A 253 -23.79 0.52 10.27
C ALA A 253 -23.39 1.77 9.44
N GLN A 254 -22.83 1.58 8.24
CA GLN A 254 -22.40 2.69 7.40
C GLN A 254 -23.61 3.49 6.89
N MET A 255 -23.52 4.81 6.98
CA MET A 255 -24.51 5.73 6.44
C MET A 255 -24.38 5.82 4.92
N ILE A 256 -25.42 5.44 4.19
CA ILE A 256 -25.51 5.60 2.75
C ILE A 256 -26.35 6.82 2.38
N ARG A 257 -25.95 7.48 1.30
CA ARG A 257 -26.66 8.61 0.75
C ARG A 257 -27.68 8.13 -0.29
N ILE A 258 -28.96 8.20 0.04
CA ILE A 258 -30.06 7.86 -0.86
C ILE A 258 -30.73 9.15 -1.36
N LYS A 259 -31.07 9.20 -2.65
CA LYS A 259 -31.83 10.32 -3.21
C LYS A 259 -33.30 10.19 -2.81
N CYS A 260 -33.87 11.26 -2.28
CA CYS A 260 -35.29 11.31 -2.01
C CYS A 260 -36.11 11.21 -3.30
N HIS A 261 -37.36 10.75 -3.24
CA HIS A 261 -38.30 10.75 -4.38
C HIS A 261 -38.47 12.13 -5.03
N CYS A 262 -38.29 13.22 -4.27
CA CYS A 262 -38.34 14.59 -4.81
C CYS A 262 -37.07 14.99 -5.59
N LYS A 263 -35.99 14.20 -5.54
CA LYS A 263 -34.67 14.47 -6.13
C LYS A 263 -33.92 15.71 -5.60
N LEU A 264 -34.54 16.54 -4.76
CA LEU A 264 -33.91 17.74 -4.17
C LEU A 264 -33.08 17.42 -2.92
N THR A 265 -33.59 16.56 -2.04
CA THR A 265 -32.91 16.21 -0.78
C THR A 265 -32.23 14.84 -0.87
N SER A 266 -31.08 14.73 -0.22
CA SER A 266 -30.40 13.46 -0.02
C SER A 266 -30.55 13.05 1.44
N LEU A 267 -31.01 11.82 1.67
CA LEU A 267 -31.22 11.24 2.99
C LEU A 267 -30.02 10.35 3.35
N TYR A 268 -29.60 10.40 4.61
CA TYR A 268 -28.54 9.57 5.15
C TYR A 268 -29.17 8.48 6.00
N ILE A 269 -29.04 7.23 5.57
CA ILE A 269 -29.71 6.08 6.17
C ILE A 269 -28.67 4.99 6.39
N GLU A 270 -28.75 4.25 7.50
CA GLU A 270 -27.85 3.12 7.73
C GLU A 270 -28.09 2.01 6.70
N CYS A 271 -26.99 1.44 6.19
CA CYS A 271 -27.03 0.40 5.17
C CYS A 271 -27.84 -0.84 5.63
N ILE A 272 -27.73 -1.25 6.90
CA ILE A 272 -28.53 -2.36 7.44
C ILE A 272 -30.04 -2.09 7.32
N LYS A 273 -30.49 -0.87 7.62
CA LYS A 273 -31.90 -0.49 7.62
C LYS A 273 -32.48 -0.57 6.21
N ILE A 274 -31.75 -0.12 5.20
CA ILE A 274 -32.23 -0.26 3.81
C ILE A 274 -32.13 -1.69 3.28
N THR A 275 -31.12 -2.46 3.71
CA THR A 275 -30.84 -3.79 3.14
C THR A 275 -31.85 -4.80 3.65
N ASN A 276 -32.22 -4.70 4.94
CA ASN A 276 -33.20 -5.57 5.56
C ASN A 276 -34.65 -5.10 5.36
N ALA A 277 -34.86 -3.85 4.93
CA ALA A 277 -36.19 -3.28 4.73
C ALA A 277 -36.93 -3.92 3.53
N ASP A 278 -38.22 -4.14 3.73
CA ASP A 278 -39.16 -4.50 2.67
C ASP A 278 -39.39 -3.32 1.69
N LEU A 279 -40.02 -3.59 0.55
CA LEU A 279 -40.27 -2.58 -0.50
C LEU A 279 -40.98 -1.33 0.03
N GLN A 280 -41.97 -1.50 0.92
CA GLN A 280 -42.73 -0.40 1.51
C GLN A 280 -41.89 0.43 2.49
N GLU A 281 -41.13 -0.23 3.36
CA GLU A 281 -40.21 0.45 4.29
C GLU A 281 -39.11 1.20 3.56
N LYS A 282 -38.59 0.63 2.45
CA LYS A 282 -37.63 1.31 1.56
C LYS A 282 -38.23 2.58 0.98
N GLU A 283 -39.49 2.55 0.57
CA GLU A 283 -40.19 3.70 0.00
C GLU A 283 -40.36 4.83 1.02
N GLU A 284 -40.73 4.48 2.26
CA GLU A 284 -40.84 5.43 3.37
C GLU A 284 -39.49 6.02 3.76
N LEU A 285 -38.45 5.19 3.85
CA LEU A 285 -37.07 5.59 4.12
C LEU A 285 -36.54 6.53 3.02
N CYS A 286 -36.96 6.35 1.76
CA CYS A 286 -36.61 7.22 0.64
C CYS A 286 -37.45 8.51 0.55
N SER A 287 -38.39 8.75 1.47
CA SER A 287 -39.21 9.96 1.50
C SER A 287 -38.66 10.98 2.50
N CYS A 288 -38.55 12.25 2.09
CA CYS A 288 -38.09 13.32 2.99
C CYS A 288 -39.17 13.80 3.97
N LYS A 289 -40.35 13.15 3.98
CA LYS A 289 -41.54 13.49 4.78
C LYS A 289 -42.04 14.93 4.63
N ASN A 290 -41.49 15.71 3.69
CA ASN A 290 -41.92 17.06 3.38
C ASN A 290 -42.95 17.06 2.24
N GLN A 291 -43.70 18.14 2.13
CA GLN A 291 -44.60 18.39 1.00
C GLN A 291 -43.82 18.38 -0.32
N CYS A 292 -44.38 17.73 -1.35
CA CYS A 292 -43.72 17.59 -2.64
C CYS A 292 -43.46 18.97 -3.30
N PRO A 293 -42.22 19.29 -3.70
CA PRO A 293 -41.88 20.59 -4.29
C PRO A 293 -42.31 20.72 -5.77
N ARG A 294 -42.86 19.65 -6.37
CA ARG A 294 -43.26 19.63 -7.77
C ARG A 294 -44.54 20.43 -8.01
N GLU A 295 -44.52 21.21 -9.08
CA GLU A 295 -45.67 21.96 -9.55
C GLU A 295 -46.54 21.09 -10.46
N LEU A 296 -47.85 21.15 -10.24
CA LEU A 296 -48.85 20.52 -11.09
C LEU A 296 -49.00 21.33 -12.38
N SER A 297 -49.58 20.73 -13.42
CA SER A 297 -49.88 21.42 -14.70
C SER A 297 -50.69 22.73 -14.55
N CYS A 298 -51.41 22.89 -13.45
CA CYS A 298 -52.15 24.10 -13.13
C CYS A 298 -51.32 25.21 -12.44
N GLY A 299 -50.01 25.04 -12.28
CA GLY A 299 -49.11 26.01 -11.62
C GLY A 299 -49.20 26.01 -10.08
N HIS A 300 -49.88 25.04 -9.48
CA HIS A 300 -49.97 24.90 -8.01
C HIS A 300 -49.02 23.81 -7.52
N ARG A 301 -48.46 23.97 -6.32
CA ARG A 301 -47.62 22.95 -5.67
C ARG A 301 -48.45 21.74 -5.24
N CYS A 302 -47.91 20.54 -5.45
CA CYS A 302 -48.51 19.29 -4.99
C CYS A 302 -48.69 19.31 -3.45
N LYS A 303 -49.83 18.82 -2.95
CA LYS A 303 -50.14 18.76 -1.51
C LYS A 303 -49.77 17.44 -0.84
N GLU A 304 -49.47 16.43 -1.64
CA GLU A 304 -49.04 15.12 -1.13
C GLU A 304 -47.64 15.22 -0.52
N ILE A 305 -47.40 14.37 0.48
CA ILE A 305 -46.05 14.13 1.01
C ILE A 305 -45.20 13.56 -0.13
N CYS A 306 -43.89 13.78 -0.09
CA CYS A 306 -42.96 13.24 -1.07
C CYS A 306 -43.23 11.76 -1.37
N HIS A 307 -43.79 11.48 -2.54
CA HIS A 307 -44.21 10.17 -3.00
C HIS A 307 -43.39 9.76 -4.23
N PRO A 308 -43.22 8.45 -4.50
CA PRO A 308 -42.62 8.01 -5.75
C PRO A 308 -43.54 8.30 -6.95
N GLY A 309 -42.95 8.36 -8.13
CA GLY A 309 -43.70 8.57 -9.37
C GLY A 309 -44.11 10.01 -9.61
N GLU A 310 -45.05 10.21 -10.53
CA GLU A 310 -45.56 11.52 -10.97
C GLU A 310 -46.67 12.04 -10.05
N CYS A 311 -46.71 13.36 -9.84
CA CYS A 311 -47.72 13.97 -8.97
C CYS A 311 -49.12 13.86 -9.58
N CYS A 312 -50.10 13.55 -8.74
CA CYS A 312 -51.49 13.48 -9.15
C CYS A 312 -51.94 14.85 -9.72
N GLN A 313 -52.49 14.85 -10.94
CA GLN A 313 -52.89 16.09 -11.62
C GLN A 313 -54.12 16.77 -10.98
N ASN A 314 -54.76 16.15 -9.97
CA ASN A 314 -55.94 16.67 -9.29
C ASN A 314 -55.57 17.76 -8.29
N CYS A 315 -55.66 19.01 -8.75
CA CYS A 315 -55.44 20.16 -7.87
C CYS A 315 -56.71 20.52 -7.09
N ASN A 316 -56.70 20.27 -5.78
CA ASN A 316 -57.75 20.68 -4.83
C ASN A 316 -57.52 22.08 -4.25
N GLN A 317 -56.78 22.96 -4.95
CA GLN A 317 -56.59 24.35 -4.51
C GLN A 317 -57.80 25.20 -4.88
N LYS A 318 -58.27 26.04 -3.96
CA LYS A 318 -59.36 26.99 -4.21
C LYS A 318 -58.82 28.18 -5.01
N VAL A 319 -59.30 28.35 -6.24
CA VAL A 319 -58.99 29.48 -7.13
C VAL A 319 -60.18 30.44 -7.21
N LYS A 320 -59.90 31.74 -7.31
CA LYS A 320 -60.91 32.80 -7.44
C LYS A 320 -61.15 33.07 -8.92
N VAL A 321 -62.25 32.57 -9.47
CA VAL A 321 -62.66 32.87 -10.84
C VAL A 321 -63.45 34.17 -10.84
N ARG A 322 -63.22 35.04 -11.83
CA ARG A 322 -63.93 36.32 -11.99
C ARG A 322 -64.75 36.31 -13.28
N CYS A 323 -65.87 37.03 -13.27
CA CYS A 323 -66.63 37.40 -14.47
C CYS A 323 -65.76 38.18 -15.48
N PRO A 324 -66.02 38.12 -16.80
CA PRO A 324 -65.36 38.96 -17.82
C PRO A 324 -65.41 40.46 -17.51
N CYS A 325 -66.48 40.89 -16.84
CA CYS A 325 -66.73 42.24 -16.33
C CYS A 325 -65.94 42.59 -15.05
N LYS A 326 -65.22 41.64 -14.46
CA LYS A 326 -64.49 41.71 -13.17
C LYS A 326 -65.33 42.06 -11.92
N ARG A 327 -66.66 42.19 -12.04
CA ARG A 327 -67.59 42.52 -10.91
C ARG A 327 -67.83 41.33 -9.98
N LEU A 328 -68.08 40.14 -10.52
CA LEU A 328 -68.39 38.93 -9.76
C LEU A 328 -67.14 38.09 -9.52
N LYS A 329 -66.99 37.56 -8.30
CA LYS A 329 -65.93 36.64 -7.89
C LYS A 329 -66.54 35.43 -7.20
N LYS A 330 -66.12 34.21 -7.58
CA LYS A 330 -66.52 32.96 -6.93
C LYS A 330 -65.30 32.08 -6.69
N GLU A 331 -65.26 31.41 -5.54
CA GLU A 331 -64.18 30.49 -5.18
C GLU A 331 -64.54 29.08 -5.65
N LEU A 332 -63.68 28.46 -6.46
CA LEU A 332 -63.88 27.13 -7.04
C LEU A 332 -62.61 26.30 -6.92
N LEU A 333 -62.71 24.98 -6.96
CA LEU A 333 -61.52 24.11 -6.95
C LEU A 333 -60.85 24.14 -8.33
N CYS A 334 -59.52 24.20 -8.34
CA CYS A 334 -58.71 24.31 -9.55
C CYS A 334 -58.99 23.17 -10.55
N ASN A 335 -59.18 21.93 -10.09
CA ASN A 335 -59.54 20.83 -10.97
C ASN A 335 -60.87 21.08 -11.72
N LYS A 336 -61.89 21.58 -11.01
CA LYS A 336 -63.21 21.88 -11.59
C LYS A 336 -63.19 23.03 -12.60
N VAL A 337 -62.24 23.96 -12.44
CA VAL A 337 -62.05 25.07 -13.39
C VAL A 337 -61.34 24.58 -14.65
N ARG A 338 -60.36 23.68 -14.53
CA ARG A 338 -59.59 23.14 -15.67
C ARG A 338 -60.39 22.15 -16.52
N GLU A 339 -61.29 21.38 -15.92
CA GLU A 339 -62.23 20.48 -16.63
C GLU A 339 -63.30 21.25 -17.43
N GLY A 340 -63.26 22.59 -17.48
CA GLY A 340 -64.18 23.41 -18.28
C GLY A 340 -65.61 23.46 -17.74
N GLN A 341 -65.88 22.90 -16.56
CA GLN A 341 -67.23 22.78 -16.00
C GLN A 341 -67.82 24.10 -15.48
N PHE A 342 -67.09 25.23 -15.52
CA PHE A 342 -67.61 26.48 -14.96
C PHE A 342 -67.08 27.76 -15.61
N PHE A 343 -67.96 28.46 -16.32
CA PHE A 343 -67.76 29.85 -16.76
C PHE A 343 -68.65 30.77 -15.90
N LEU A 344 -68.07 31.80 -15.29
CA LEU A 344 -68.85 32.81 -14.57
C LEU A 344 -69.47 33.79 -15.58
N GLU A 345 -70.74 33.59 -15.90
CA GLU A 345 -71.51 34.51 -16.74
C GLU A 345 -71.77 35.86 -16.04
N CYS A 346 -71.90 36.90 -16.87
CA CYS A 346 -72.28 38.24 -16.43
C CYS A 346 -73.78 38.30 -16.09
N ASP A 347 -74.15 38.69 -14.88
CA ASP A 347 -75.55 39.07 -14.56
C ASP A 347 -76.03 40.27 -15.40
N ALA A 348 -77.34 40.54 -15.41
CA ALA A 348 -77.96 41.68 -16.10
C ALA A 348 -77.28 43.02 -15.81
N VAL A 349 -76.93 43.28 -14.53
CA VAL A 349 -76.22 44.50 -14.10
C VAL A 349 -74.82 44.62 -14.71
N CYS A 350 -74.10 43.50 -14.89
CA CYS A 350 -72.79 43.51 -15.54
C CYS A 350 -72.88 43.87 -17.03
N LYS A 351 -73.95 43.40 -17.69
CA LYS A 351 -74.18 43.67 -19.12
C LYS A 351 -74.56 45.14 -19.32
N GLU A 352 -75.43 45.67 -18.48
CA GLU A 352 -75.86 47.06 -18.51
C GLU A 352 -74.70 48.03 -18.24
N MET A 353 -73.84 47.75 -17.25
CA MET A 353 -72.66 48.58 -17.01
C MET A 353 -71.64 48.53 -18.16
N LYS A 354 -71.51 47.38 -18.83
CA LYS A 354 -70.63 47.28 -20.01
C LYS A 354 -71.19 48.07 -21.19
N GLN A 355 -72.51 48.04 -21.41
CA GLN A 355 -73.19 48.81 -22.46
C GLN A 355 -73.07 50.31 -22.22
N LYS A 356 -73.38 50.77 -20.99
CA LYS A 356 -73.20 52.19 -20.61
C LYS A 356 -71.74 52.65 -20.78
N ALA A 357 -70.77 51.82 -20.41
CA ALA A 357 -69.35 52.15 -20.60
C ALA A 357 -68.92 52.20 -22.07
N SER A 358 -69.46 51.34 -22.95
CA SER A 358 -69.21 51.44 -24.40
C SER A 358 -69.88 52.67 -25.01
N GLU A 359 -71.11 52.99 -24.60
CA GLU A 359 -71.84 54.17 -25.07
C GLU A 359 -71.13 55.47 -24.67
N ILE A 360 -70.64 55.57 -23.43
CA ILE A 360 -69.85 56.72 -22.96
C ILE A 360 -68.56 56.84 -23.78
N LYS A 361 -67.83 55.74 -24.00
CA LYS A 361 -66.60 55.78 -24.82
C LYS A 361 -66.87 56.18 -26.27
N GLU A 362 -67.95 55.69 -26.86
CA GLU A 362 -68.35 56.09 -28.21
C GLU A 362 -68.77 57.56 -28.26
N ALA A 363 -69.47 58.06 -27.24
CA ALA A 363 -69.86 59.46 -27.13
C ALA A 363 -68.63 60.37 -26.94
N GLU A 364 -67.68 59.99 -26.09
CA GLU A 364 -66.39 60.69 -25.90
C GLU A 364 -65.59 60.71 -27.21
N ALA A 365 -65.52 59.59 -27.94
CA ALA A 365 -64.85 59.52 -29.23
C ALA A 365 -65.52 60.42 -30.29
N ARG A 366 -66.87 60.45 -30.34
CA ARG A 366 -67.61 61.34 -31.25
C ARG A 366 -67.42 62.81 -30.88
N ALA A 367 -67.43 63.15 -29.59
CA ALA A 367 -67.19 64.50 -29.10
C ALA A 367 -65.75 64.96 -29.43
N ALA A 368 -64.76 64.09 -29.29
CA ALA A 368 -63.38 64.38 -29.67
C ALA A 368 -63.24 64.68 -31.17
N ILE A 369 -63.90 63.87 -32.03
CA ILE A 369 -63.93 64.09 -33.48
C ILE A 369 -64.62 65.43 -33.82
N GLU A 370 -65.71 65.77 -33.15
CA GLU A 370 -66.41 67.03 -33.37
C GLU A 370 -65.57 68.24 -32.94
N GLU A 371 -64.90 68.15 -31.79
CA GLU A 371 -63.97 69.19 -31.32
C GLU A 371 -62.81 69.40 -32.32
N GLU A 372 -62.24 68.31 -32.84
CA GLU A 372 -61.16 68.37 -33.84
C GLU A 372 -61.64 69.03 -35.14
N LYS A 373 -62.85 68.71 -35.63
CA LYS A 373 -63.46 69.38 -36.79
C LYS A 373 -63.67 70.88 -36.55
N ARG A 374 -64.13 71.28 -35.36
CA ARG A 374 -64.30 72.71 -35.01
C ARG A 374 -62.96 73.44 -35.00
N ARG A 375 -61.89 72.81 -34.49
CA ARG A 375 -60.52 73.38 -34.54
C ARG A 375 -60.05 73.58 -35.97
N GLN A 376 -60.22 72.58 -36.84
CA GLN A 376 -59.86 72.68 -38.27
C GLN A 376 -60.63 73.80 -38.98
N GLN A 377 -61.93 73.95 -38.69
CA GLN A 377 -62.75 75.00 -39.28
C GLN A 377 -62.31 76.40 -38.82
N ALA A 378 -61.97 76.57 -37.54
CA ALA A 378 -61.43 77.82 -37.01
C ALA A 378 -60.04 78.16 -37.62
N GLU A 379 -59.20 77.16 -37.88
CA GLU A 379 -57.92 77.36 -38.57
C GLU A 379 -58.10 77.82 -40.03
N LEU A 380 -59.04 77.23 -40.77
CA LEU A 380 -59.39 77.66 -42.12
C LEU A 380 -59.90 79.10 -42.15
N GLU A 381 -60.81 79.45 -41.22
CA GLU A 381 -61.33 80.82 -41.10
C GLU A 381 -60.22 81.83 -40.75
N ALA A 382 -59.32 81.48 -39.81
CA ALA A 382 -58.16 82.30 -39.49
C ALA A 382 -57.22 82.48 -40.69
N PHE A 383 -57.04 81.43 -41.51
CA PHE A 383 -56.24 81.48 -42.73
C PHE A 383 -56.86 82.40 -43.80
N GLU A 384 -58.18 82.31 -44.03
CA GLU A 384 -58.89 83.22 -44.95
C GLU A 384 -58.79 84.67 -44.51
N ASN A 385 -58.96 84.94 -43.21
CA ASN A 385 -58.85 86.29 -42.66
C ASN A 385 -57.43 86.87 -42.86
N ARG A 386 -56.38 86.05 -42.74
CA ARG A 386 -54.99 86.45 -43.07
C ARG A 386 -54.80 86.77 -44.55
N LEU A 387 -55.43 86.03 -45.46
CA LEU A 387 -55.40 86.32 -46.90
C LEU A 387 -56.11 87.63 -47.27
N LYS A 388 -57.28 87.91 -46.65
CA LYS A 388 -57.99 89.19 -46.81
C LYS A 388 -57.16 90.38 -46.31
N GLY A 389 -56.36 90.20 -45.24
CA GLY A 389 -55.40 91.18 -44.75
C GLY A 389 -54.25 91.51 -45.74
N ARG A 390 -53.73 90.52 -46.48
CA ARG A 390 -52.67 90.72 -47.48
C ARG A 390 -53.12 91.44 -48.75
N ARG A 391 -54.40 91.34 -49.15
CA ARG A 391 -54.95 92.15 -50.26
C ARG A 391 -55.03 93.65 -49.95
N LYS A 392 -55.15 94.03 -48.67
CA LYS A 392 -55.11 95.44 -48.24
C LYS A 392 -53.70 96.05 -48.28
N ASN A 393 -52.65 95.22 -48.16
CA ASN A 393 -51.25 95.69 -48.02
C ASN A 393 -50.45 95.73 -49.33
N LYS A 394 -51.02 95.34 -50.48
CA LYS A 394 -50.37 95.47 -51.81
C LYS A 394 -50.86 96.68 -52.63
N ARG A 395 -51.66 97.58 -52.04
CA ARG A 395 -52.21 98.79 -52.70
C ARG A 395 -51.61 100.11 -52.20
N ARG A 396 -50.46 100.09 -51.52
CA ARG A 396 -49.73 101.30 -51.09
C ARG A 396 -48.24 101.19 -51.42
N LYS A 397 -47.90 101.23 -52.71
CA LYS A 397 -46.64 101.77 -53.26
C LYS A 397 -46.72 101.63 -54.78
N ASP A 398 -47.10 102.71 -55.45
CA ASP A 398 -46.65 103.15 -56.78
C ASP A 398 -47.52 104.36 -57.15
N ASP A 399 -46.93 105.53 -56.93
CA ASP A 399 -47.41 106.81 -57.43
C ASP A 399 -47.16 106.87 -58.94
N ILE A 400 -48.24 106.81 -59.72
CA ILE A 400 -48.27 107.32 -61.09
C ILE A 400 -49.53 108.18 -61.17
N GLU A 401 -49.32 109.49 -61.32
CA GLU A 401 -50.37 110.48 -61.57
C GLU A 401 -51.10 110.12 -62.89
N VAL A 402 -52.38 109.76 -62.78
CA VAL A 402 -53.32 109.73 -63.91
C VAL A 402 -54.58 110.47 -63.46
N GLU A 403 -55.00 111.42 -64.28
CA GLU A 403 -55.96 112.49 -64.06
C GLU A 403 -57.27 112.06 -63.37
N GLN A 404 -57.72 112.86 -62.40
CA GLN A 404 -59.05 112.70 -61.81
C GLN A 404 -60.14 113.13 -62.81
N PRO A 405 -61.16 112.30 -63.07
CA PRO A 405 -62.27 112.69 -63.93
C PRO A 405 -63.12 113.75 -63.22
N LEU A 406 -63.39 114.82 -63.96
CA LEU A 406 -64.15 116.02 -63.57
C LEU A 406 -65.54 115.74 -62.94
N TRP A 407 -66.08 114.52 -63.06
CA TRP A 407 -67.40 114.14 -62.53
C TRP A 407 -67.45 114.16 -60.99
N GLN A 408 -66.39 113.78 -60.29
CA GLN A 408 -66.45 113.67 -58.82
C GLN A 408 -66.56 115.01 -58.07
N LYS A 409 -66.11 116.14 -58.67
CA LYS A 409 -66.23 117.47 -58.05
C LYS A 409 -67.59 118.14 -58.30
N TYR A 410 -68.30 117.81 -59.38
CA TYR A 410 -69.60 118.41 -59.71
C TYR A 410 -70.82 117.54 -59.39
N LYS A 411 -70.62 116.30 -58.91
CA LYS A 411 -71.73 115.39 -58.55
C LYS A 411 -72.71 116.00 -57.56
N ASN A 412 -72.23 116.73 -56.55
CA ASN A 412 -73.11 117.37 -55.57
C ASN A 412 -73.69 118.70 -56.06
N VAL A 413 -73.02 119.38 -57.00
CA VAL A 413 -73.47 120.66 -57.59
C VAL A 413 -74.54 120.44 -58.68
N ILE A 414 -74.54 119.28 -59.35
CA ILE A 414 -75.51 118.92 -60.40
C ILE A 414 -76.71 118.15 -59.81
N LEU A 415 -76.51 117.31 -58.79
CA LEU A 415 -77.60 116.47 -58.23
C LEU A 415 -78.60 117.25 -57.38
N LEU A 416 -78.17 118.34 -56.71
CA LEU A 416 -79.04 119.17 -55.87
C LEU A 416 -80.10 120.00 -56.65
N PRO A 417 -79.78 120.68 -57.78
CA PRO A 417 -80.81 121.37 -58.56
C PRO A 417 -81.73 120.42 -59.34
N VAL A 418 -81.25 119.24 -59.75
CA VAL A 418 -82.07 118.24 -60.45
C VAL A 418 -83.14 117.65 -59.54
N CYS A 419 -82.83 117.38 -58.27
CA CYS A 419 -83.84 116.97 -57.29
C CYS A 419 -84.86 118.08 -57.00
N GLY A 420 -84.44 119.36 -56.99
CA GLY A 420 -85.34 120.50 -56.83
C GLY A 420 -86.33 120.68 -57.99
N ILE A 421 -85.88 120.51 -59.23
CA ILE A 421 -86.75 120.57 -60.43
C ILE A 421 -87.74 119.41 -60.45
N VAL A 422 -87.33 118.20 -60.03
CA VAL A 422 -88.25 117.04 -59.95
C VAL A 422 -89.33 117.26 -58.88
N VAL A 423 -89.00 117.86 -57.73
CA VAL A 423 -89.99 118.20 -56.69
C VAL A 423 -90.95 119.29 -57.17
N LEU A 424 -90.47 120.30 -57.91
CA LEU A 424 -91.33 121.32 -58.51
C LEU A 424 -92.23 120.77 -59.63
N MET A 425 -91.73 119.83 -60.46
CA MET A 425 -92.53 119.14 -61.48
C MET A 425 -93.61 118.25 -60.85
N ILE A 426 -93.30 117.56 -59.75
CA ILE A 426 -94.28 116.78 -58.98
C ILE A 426 -95.31 117.70 -58.31
N ALA A 427 -94.88 118.83 -57.74
CA ALA A 427 -95.80 119.81 -57.16
C ALA A 427 -96.71 120.46 -58.22
N TRP A 428 -96.19 120.79 -59.40
CA TRP A 428 -96.97 121.31 -60.52
C TRP A 428 -97.96 120.26 -61.07
N PHE A 429 -97.53 119.00 -61.17
CA PHE A 429 -98.40 117.89 -61.60
C PHE A 429 -99.52 117.59 -60.59
N LEU A 430 -99.28 117.78 -59.29
CA LEU A 430 -100.30 117.66 -58.24
C LEU A 430 -101.24 118.87 -58.16
N ALA A 431 -100.80 120.06 -58.57
CA ALA A 431 -101.60 121.29 -58.57
C ALA A 431 -102.45 121.49 -59.85
N TYR A 432 -102.15 120.81 -60.95
CA TYR A 432 -102.90 120.93 -62.22
C TYR A 432 -103.88 119.76 -62.47
N ASN A 433 -103.82 118.70 -61.65
CA ASN A 433 -104.74 117.56 -61.68
C ASN A 433 -105.76 117.58 -60.51
N ASN A 434 -106.08 118.77 -59.97
CA ASN A 434 -107.20 118.98 -59.05
C ASN A 434 -107.77 120.40 -59.17
#